data_AF-A0A843VE94-F1
#
_entry.id   AF-A0A843VE94-F1
#
_cell.length_a   1.000
_cell.length_b   1.000
_cell.length_c   1.000
_cell.angle_alpha   90.00
_cell.angle_beta   90.00
_cell.angle_gamma   90.00
#
_symmetry.space_group_name_H-M   'P 1'
#
loop_
_entity.id
_entity.type
_entity.pdbx_description
1 polymer ?
#
loop_
_entity_poly.entity_id
_entity_poly.type
_entity_poly.pdbx_seq_one_letter_code
_entity_poly.pdbx_strand_id
1 'polypeptide(L)'
;VHSFLHWQLNLEFGVNAVITNGRVILPVDGDTFLSDDLDLLESVEFEKRVKYILDIIEEVELADIDPDDLTSAVVLENKDSSIHIDAVIDPLSPAGQKLAPLLHVLWKSIRPSMRIVLNPMSSLADLPLKNYYRYVVPTLDDFSSVDYSLSGPKAFFPNMPLSKTLTMNLDVPEPWLIEPKIAVYDLDNILLENLGDERTLQAVFELEALVLTGHCSEKDHDPPRGLQLILGTKNMPHLVDTIVMANLGYWQMKVSPGVWYLQLAPGRSADLYILKEDRDINQHNPQLKLITINDLRGKLVHLEVVKRSGREHEELLSASMDDNHVEERKKDSWNTNILKWASGLISSQGQSNKRQGSSEHYEKKGRHGKTINIFSIASGHLYERFLKIMILSVLKHTERPVKFWFIKNYLSPQFKDVIPHMALEYGFEYELITYKWPSWLHKQKEKQRIIWAYKILFLDVIFPLSLEKVIFVDADQIVRADMGELYDMDIKGRPLAYTPFCDNNKDMDGYRFLEGPSTRKAISYQDLPNYAQHTVPIFSLPQEWLWCESWCGNSTKSKAKTIDLCNNPMTKEPKLQGARRIVPEWNHFDAEARQVTARILGIELEAQDVVPSSPPKPESLPGGNVEEDMESRAE
;
A
#
# COMPACT_ATOMS: atom_id res chain seq x y z
N VAL A 1 27.30 -15.66 -37.51
CA VAL A 1 28.40 -14.82 -36.96
C VAL A 1 27.91 -13.43 -36.63
N HIS A 2 27.40 -12.67 -37.60
CA HIS A 2 26.90 -11.31 -37.37
C HIS A 2 25.86 -11.20 -36.22
N SER A 3 24.80 -12.00 -36.25
CA SER A 3 23.78 -12.00 -35.18
C SER A 3 24.32 -12.46 -33.82
N PHE A 4 25.38 -13.27 -33.80
CA PHE A 4 26.03 -13.73 -32.58
C PHE A 4 26.89 -12.63 -31.96
N LEU A 5 27.68 -11.91 -32.77
CA LEU A 5 28.49 -10.79 -32.29
C LEU A 5 27.63 -9.64 -31.76
N HIS A 6 26.51 -9.35 -32.45
CA HIS A 6 25.54 -8.38 -31.96
C HIS A 6 24.88 -8.83 -30.65
N TRP A 7 24.37 -10.06 -30.58
CA TRP A 7 23.64 -10.52 -29.40
C TRP A 7 24.53 -10.73 -28.17
N GLN A 8 25.77 -11.21 -28.35
CA GLN A 8 26.65 -11.57 -27.25
C GLN A 8 27.59 -10.43 -26.81
N LEU A 9 28.01 -9.57 -27.75
CA LEU A 9 29.01 -8.52 -27.51
C LEU A 9 28.46 -7.10 -27.73
N ASN A 10 27.18 -6.97 -28.08
CA ASN A 10 26.50 -5.70 -28.41
C ASN A 10 27.21 -4.91 -29.52
N LEU A 11 27.79 -5.61 -30.50
CA LEU A 11 28.51 -5.02 -31.63
C LEU A 11 27.61 -4.90 -32.87
N GLU A 12 27.45 -3.68 -33.39
CA GLU A 12 26.72 -3.42 -34.63
C GLU A 12 27.52 -3.81 -35.88
N PHE A 13 26.81 -3.96 -37.01
CA PHE A 13 27.43 -4.26 -38.30
C PHE A 13 28.40 -3.16 -38.72
N GLY A 14 29.65 -3.53 -39.05
CA GLY A 14 30.63 -2.59 -39.60
C GLY A 14 31.34 -1.69 -38.58
N VAL A 15 31.13 -1.93 -37.28
CA VAL A 15 31.84 -1.23 -36.21
C VAL A 15 33.19 -1.89 -35.93
N ASN A 16 34.24 -1.07 -35.82
CA ASN A 16 35.55 -1.52 -35.35
C ASN A 16 35.54 -1.62 -33.83
N ALA A 17 35.98 -2.75 -33.29
CA ALA A 17 36.08 -2.97 -31.84
C ALA A 17 37.39 -3.67 -31.51
N VAL A 18 38.00 -3.30 -30.38
CA VAL A 18 39.16 -3.99 -29.82
C VAL A 18 38.70 -4.77 -28.60
N ILE A 19 39.08 -6.04 -28.53
CA ILE A 19 38.76 -6.92 -27.41
C ILE A 19 40.06 -7.30 -26.72
N THR A 20 40.21 -6.92 -25.45
CA THR A 20 41.36 -7.27 -24.62
C THR A 20 40.87 -7.86 -23.30
N ASN A 21 41.36 -9.05 -22.93
CA ASN A 21 40.97 -9.77 -21.72
C ASN A 21 39.45 -9.86 -21.48
N GLY A 22 38.67 -10.04 -22.56
CA GLY A 22 37.21 -10.13 -22.52
C GLY A 22 36.46 -8.79 -22.51
N ARG A 23 37.15 -7.65 -22.42
CA ARG A 23 36.54 -6.32 -22.50
C ARG A 23 36.46 -5.85 -23.95
N VAL A 24 35.27 -5.45 -24.38
CA VAL A 24 35.02 -4.86 -25.70
C VAL A 24 35.13 -3.34 -25.59
N ILE A 25 35.95 -2.72 -26.43
CA ILE A 25 36.16 -1.26 -26.47
C ILE A 25 35.86 -0.78 -27.89
N LEU A 26 35.00 0.25 -27.95
CA LEU A 26 34.63 0.94 -29.18
C LEU A 26 35.38 2.27 -29.28
N PRO A 27 35.85 2.67 -30.46
CA PRO A 27 36.45 3.98 -30.68
C PRO A 27 35.37 5.06 -30.54
N VAL A 28 35.69 6.15 -29.83
CA VAL A 28 34.72 7.19 -29.43
C VAL A 28 34.27 8.04 -30.62
N ASP A 29 35.12 8.22 -31.64
CA ASP A 29 34.90 9.17 -32.74
C ASP A 29 34.94 8.55 -34.15
N GLY A 30 34.74 7.23 -34.28
CA GLY A 30 34.69 6.55 -35.58
C GLY A 30 36.04 6.35 -36.28
N ASP A 31 37.14 6.83 -35.70
CA ASP A 31 38.50 6.59 -36.18
C ASP A 31 39.15 5.35 -35.54
N THR A 32 39.99 4.70 -36.34
CA THR A 32 40.73 3.47 -36.02
C THR A 32 41.66 3.65 -34.82
N PHE A 33 41.81 2.62 -33.99
CA PHE A 33 42.87 2.57 -32.97
C PHE A 33 44.25 2.63 -33.63
N LEU A 34 45.11 3.54 -33.17
CA LEU A 34 46.52 3.56 -33.56
C LEU A 34 47.32 2.56 -32.73
N SER A 35 48.55 2.25 -33.17
CA SER A 35 49.44 1.35 -32.43
C SER A 35 49.67 1.84 -30.99
N ASP A 36 49.94 3.13 -30.84
CA ASP A 36 50.20 3.75 -29.53
C ASP A 36 48.97 3.65 -28.59
N ASP A 37 47.76 3.69 -29.14
CA ASP A 37 46.52 3.53 -28.36
C ASP A 37 46.36 2.09 -27.86
N LEU A 38 46.79 1.11 -28.65
CA LEU A 38 46.76 -0.30 -28.27
C LEU A 38 47.82 -0.61 -27.20
N ASP A 39 49.02 -0.05 -27.32
CA ASP A 39 50.09 -0.21 -26.34
C ASP A 39 49.72 0.42 -24.98
N LEU A 40 49.08 1.61 -25.02
CA LEU A 40 48.54 2.24 -23.81
C LEU A 40 47.41 1.40 -23.22
N LEU A 41 46.50 0.88 -24.05
CA LEU A 41 45.40 0.05 -23.59
C LEU A 41 45.90 -1.23 -22.91
N GLU A 42 46.91 -1.90 -23.49
CA GLU A 42 47.54 -3.08 -22.91
C GLU A 42 48.17 -2.76 -21.56
N SER A 43 48.93 -1.67 -21.47
CA SER A 43 49.57 -1.24 -20.22
C SER A 43 48.54 -0.93 -19.12
N VAL A 44 47.45 -0.23 -19.47
CA VAL A 44 46.39 0.13 -18.52
C VAL A 44 45.59 -1.10 -18.07
N GLU A 45 45.26 -2.02 -18.96
CA GLU A 45 44.55 -3.26 -18.59
C GLU A 45 45.45 -4.19 -17.76
N PHE A 46 46.75 -4.23 -18.07
CA PHE A 46 47.72 -4.95 -17.27
C PHE A 46 47.77 -4.41 -15.84
N GLU A 47 48.03 -3.10 -15.66
CA GLU A 47 48.13 -2.51 -14.33
C GLU A 47 46.84 -2.59 -13.52
N LYS A 48 45.69 -2.35 -14.15
CA LYS A 48 44.42 -2.26 -13.41
C LYS A 48 43.79 -3.61 -13.07
N ARG A 49 44.08 -4.66 -13.86
CA ARG A 49 43.34 -5.93 -13.74
C ARG A 49 44.22 -7.17 -13.79
N VAL A 50 45.15 -7.25 -14.74
CA VAL A 50 45.96 -8.48 -14.92
C VAL A 50 46.99 -8.62 -13.83
N LYS A 51 47.72 -7.55 -13.50
CA LYS A 51 48.77 -7.55 -12.50
C LYS A 51 48.25 -7.98 -11.13
N TYR A 52 47.11 -7.46 -10.69
CA TYR A 52 46.50 -7.85 -9.42
C TYR A 52 46.15 -9.34 -9.36
N ILE A 53 45.65 -9.92 -10.47
CA ILE A 53 45.35 -11.36 -10.55
C ILE A 53 46.64 -12.17 -10.58
N LEU A 54 47.67 -11.72 -11.31
CA LEU A 54 48.99 -12.35 -11.35
C LEU A 54 49.62 -12.38 -9.96
N ASP A 55 49.63 -11.24 -9.28
CA ASP A 55 50.15 -11.09 -7.92
C ASP A 55 49.42 -12.02 -6.95
N ILE A 56 48.08 -12.13 -7.02
CA ILE A 56 47.31 -13.10 -6.21
C ILE A 56 47.69 -14.54 -6.56
N ILE A 57 47.79 -14.90 -7.84
CA ILE A 57 48.12 -16.28 -8.24
C ILE A 57 49.53 -16.66 -7.78
N GLU A 58 50.48 -15.71 -7.82
CA GLU A 58 51.86 -15.91 -7.39
C GLU A 58 52.03 -15.87 -5.86
N GLU A 59 51.23 -15.08 -5.13
CA GLU A 59 51.23 -15.02 -3.65
C GLU A 59 50.44 -16.16 -2.99
N VAL A 60 49.50 -16.78 -3.70
CA VAL A 60 48.70 -17.91 -3.18
C VAL A 60 49.53 -19.21 -3.23
N GLU A 61 50.49 -19.33 -2.32
CA GLU A 61 50.90 -20.64 -1.80
C GLU A 61 49.86 -21.07 -0.76
N LEU A 62 48.99 -22.02 -1.11
CA LEU A 62 48.06 -22.66 -0.17
C LEU A 62 48.84 -23.60 0.76
N ALA A 63 49.56 -23.02 1.72
CA ALA A 63 50.18 -23.73 2.83
C ALA A 63 49.43 -23.43 4.14
N ASP A 64 48.77 -24.48 4.66
CA ASP A 64 48.35 -24.67 6.05
C ASP A 64 47.86 -23.42 6.82
N ILE A 65 46.75 -22.84 6.36
CA ILE A 65 45.91 -22.03 7.25
C ILE A 65 44.77 -22.95 7.73
N ASP A 66 44.91 -23.45 8.95
CA ASP A 66 43.80 -24.07 9.67
C ASP A 66 42.80 -22.96 10.07
N PRO A 67 41.57 -22.93 9.51
CA PRO A 67 40.59 -21.89 9.86
C PRO A 67 39.97 -22.09 11.25
N ASP A 68 40.24 -23.21 11.92
CA ASP A 68 39.54 -23.60 13.15
C ASP A 68 40.44 -23.50 14.39
N ASP A 69 40.62 -22.29 14.89
CA ASP A 69 41.03 -22.12 16.29
C ASP A 69 40.23 -21.09 17.10
N LEU A 70 39.20 -20.45 16.54
CA LEU A 70 38.39 -19.48 17.31
C LEU A 70 36.91 -19.30 16.97
N THR A 71 36.30 -20.10 16.09
CA THR A 71 34.83 -19.98 15.84
C THR A 71 34.11 -21.32 15.78
N SER A 72 33.03 -21.45 16.53
CA SER A 72 32.07 -22.57 16.48
C SER A 72 31.26 -22.53 15.17
N ALA A 73 31.90 -22.93 14.07
CA ALA A 73 31.32 -22.98 12.74
C ALA A 73 30.83 -24.39 12.39
N VAL A 74 29.71 -24.48 11.65
CA VAL A 74 29.24 -25.72 11.02
C VAL A 74 29.72 -25.71 9.58
N VAL A 75 30.59 -26.65 9.22
CA VAL A 75 31.14 -26.78 7.87
C VAL A 75 30.50 -27.97 7.15
N LEU A 76 29.99 -27.72 5.94
CA LEU A 76 29.42 -28.68 5.01
C LEU A 76 30.27 -28.65 3.74
N GLU A 77 31.32 -29.47 3.70
CA GLU A 77 32.25 -29.48 2.57
C GLU A 77 31.69 -30.25 1.36
N ASN A 78 31.84 -29.66 0.18
CA ASN A 78 31.68 -30.36 -1.09
C ASN A 78 32.80 -29.94 -2.05
N LYS A 79 33.77 -30.82 -2.25
CA LYS A 79 34.98 -30.57 -3.07
C LYS A 79 34.67 -30.38 -4.56
N ASP A 80 33.54 -30.91 -5.03
CA ASP A 80 33.11 -30.81 -6.42
C ASP A 80 32.18 -29.60 -6.67
N SER A 81 31.90 -28.80 -5.64
CA SER A 81 31.05 -27.63 -5.77
C SER A 81 31.81 -26.43 -6.32
N SER A 82 31.27 -25.80 -7.37
CA SER A 82 31.73 -24.49 -7.85
C SER A 82 31.24 -23.31 -7.01
N ILE A 83 30.36 -23.54 -6.04
CA ILE A 83 29.75 -22.51 -5.19
C ILE A 83 30.19 -22.75 -3.74
N HIS A 84 30.77 -21.73 -3.13
CA HIS A 84 31.12 -21.67 -1.71
C HIS A 84 30.28 -20.61 -1.00
N ILE A 85 29.67 -20.95 0.14
CA ILE A 85 28.83 -20.04 0.92
C ILE A 85 29.34 -19.93 2.35
N ASP A 86 29.82 -18.75 2.71
CA ASP A 86 30.09 -18.36 4.09
C ASP A 86 28.91 -17.57 4.66
N ALA A 87 28.25 -18.12 5.68
CA ALA A 87 27.09 -17.49 6.30
C ALA A 87 27.36 -17.20 7.79
N VAL A 88 27.37 -15.92 8.17
CA VAL A 88 27.40 -15.51 9.58
C VAL A 88 25.99 -15.10 10.00
N ILE A 89 25.41 -15.82 10.95
CA ILE A 89 23.99 -15.70 11.29
C ILE A 89 23.85 -15.45 12.79
N ASP A 90 23.11 -14.40 13.15
CA ASP A 90 22.56 -14.29 14.50
C ASP A 90 21.24 -15.10 14.56
N PRO A 91 21.22 -16.25 15.28
CA PRO A 91 20.03 -17.09 15.37
C PRO A 91 18.85 -16.42 16.10
N LEU A 92 19.11 -15.35 16.85
CA LEU A 92 18.10 -14.58 17.59
C LEU A 92 17.60 -13.37 16.78
N SER A 93 17.98 -13.26 15.51
CA SER A 93 17.55 -12.17 14.63
C SER A 93 16.41 -12.59 13.67
N PRO A 94 15.49 -11.68 13.31
CA PRO A 94 14.49 -11.95 12.27
C PRO A 94 15.10 -12.29 10.90
N ALA A 95 16.27 -11.73 10.59
CA ALA A 95 17.00 -12.07 9.36
C ALA A 95 17.50 -13.53 9.40
N GLY A 96 17.96 -14.00 10.56
CA GLY A 96 18.34 -15.39 10.79
C GLY A 96 17.18 -16.36 10.58
N GLN A 97 15.97 -16.04 11.05
CA GLN A 97 14.75 -16.84 10.81
C GLN A 97 14.47 -17.07 9.31
N LYS A 98 14.76 -16.06 8.47
CA LYS A 98 14.56 -16.12 7.02
C LYS A 98 15.69 -16.83 6.29
N LEU A 99 16.94 -16.58 6.71
CA LEU A 99 18.12 -17.10 6.03
C LEU A 99 18.29 -18.61 6.24
N ALA A 100 17.99 -19.13 7.44
CA ALA A 100 18.14 -20.55 7.76
C ALA A 100 17.40 -21.51 6.79
N PRO A 101 16.09 -21.34 6.50
CA PRO A 101 15.40 -22.21 5.54
C PRO A 101 15.89 -21.99 4.09
N LEU A 102 16.34 -20.78 3.74
CA LEU A 102 16.90 -20.52 2.40
C LEU A 102 18.21 -21.28 2.18
N LEU A 103 19.12 -21.25 3.16
CA LEU A 103 20.37 -22.02 3.13
C LEU A 103 20.08 -23.52 3.03
N HIS A 104 19.08 -24.02 3.76
CA HIS A 104 18.67 -25.42 3.65
C HIS A 104 18.18 -25.79 2.25
N VAL A 105 17.39 -24.92 1.61
CA VAL A 105 16.93 -25.13 0.24
C VAL A 105 18.09 -25.08 -0.75
N LEU A 106 19.01 -24.13 -0.62
CA LEU A 106 20.23 -24.05 -1.45
C LEU A 106 21.07 -25.31 -1.30
N TRP A 107 21.25 -25.79 -0.07
CA TRP A 107 21.99 -27.01 0.22
C TRP A 107 21.36 -28.23 -0.45
N LYS A 108 20.04 -28.39 -0.38
CA LYS A 108 19.33 -29.46 -1.06
C LYS A 108 19.40 -29.38 -2.59
N SER A 109 19.35 -28.16 -3.14
CA SER A 109 19.15 -27.94 -4.58
C SER A 109 20.45 -27.97 -5.38
N ILE A 110 21.50 -27.31 -4.90
CA ILE A 110 22.78 -27.16 -5.63
C ILE A 110 23.97 -27.77 -4.88
N ARG A 111 23.76 -28.28 -3.66
CA ARG A 111 24.80 -28.91 -2.80
C ARG A 111 26.11 -28.11 -2.76
N PRO A 112 26.09 -26.82 -2.39
CA PRO A 112 27.30 -26.02 -2.37
C PRO A 112 28.17 -26.40 -1.16
N SER A 113 29.44 -26.00 -1.17
CA SER A 113 30.27 -26.03 0.04
C SER A 113 29.80 -24.88 0.94
N MET A 114 29.46 -25.15 2.21
CA MET A 114 28.96 -24.12 3.12
C MET A 114 29.73 -24.09 4.44
N ARG A 115 30.01 -22.91 4.97
CA ARG A 115 30.45 -22.70 6.36
C ARG A 115 29.50 -21.73 7.04
N ILE A 116 28.88 -22.17 8.13
CA ILE A 116 27.84 -21.42 8.85
C ILE A 116 28.36 -21.09 10.24
N VAL A 117 28.55 -19.80 10.52
CA VAL A 117 28.99 -19.29 11.82
C VAL A 117 27.78 -18.69 12.55
N LEU A 118 27.52 -19.16 13.77
CA LEU A 118 26.46 -18.60 14.61
C LEU A 118 27.03 -17.53 15.53
N ASN A 119 26.58 -16.28 15.35
CA ASN A 119 27.09 -15.12 16.09
C ASN A 119 25.95 -14.35 16.78
N PRO A 120 25.44 -14.84 17.93
CA PRO A 120 24.39 -14.16 18.67
C PRO A 120 24.91 -12.93 19.43
N MET A 121 24.05 -11.93 19.62
CA MET A 121 24.37 -10.80 20.51
C MET A 121 24.48 -11.26 21.98
N SER A 122 25.51 -10.76 22.67
CA SER A 122 25.83 -11.16 24.05
C SER A 122 24.93 -10.51 25.11
N SER A 123 24.24 -9.42 24.78
CA SER A 123 23.35 -8.71 25.70
C SER A 123 22.03 -8.36 25.01
N LEU A 124 20.91 -8.73 25.64
CA LEU A 124 19.56 -8.50 25.14
C LEU A 124 18.76 -7.76 26.20
N ALA A 125 18.26 -6.58 25.86
CA ALA A 125 17.40 -5.79 26.75
C ALA A 125 15.93 -6.28 26.74
N ASP A 126 15.52 -6.89 25.63
CA ASP A 126 14.16 -7.35 25.36
C ASP A 126 14.18 -8.76 24.74
N LEU A 127 13.01 -9.42 24.72
CA LEU A 127 12.83 -10.68 23.99
C LEU A 127 13.20 -10.48 22.50
N PRO A 128 14.19 -11.23 21.96
CA PRO A 128 14.77 -10.93 20.65
C PRO A 128 13.83 -11.28 19.48
N LEU A 129 13.05 -12.36 19.63
CA LEU A 129 12.06 -12.82 18.65
C LEU A 129 10.68 -12.87 19.30
N LYS A 130 9.72 -12.15 18.72
CA LYS A 130 8.33 -12.05 19.19
C LYS A 130 7.33 -12.73 18.23
N ASN A 131 7.83 -13.53 17.28
CA ASN A 131 7.06 -14.13 16.20
C ASN A 131 7.45 -15.59 15.95
N TYR A 132 6.53 -16.33 15.32
CA TYR A 132 6.80 -17.62 14.70
C TYR A 132 6.95 -17.42 13.20
N TYR A 133 7.94 -18.06 12.57
CA TYR A 133 8.24 -17.86 11.15
C TYR A 133 8.37 -19.19 10.41
N ARG A 134 7.80 -19.26 9.20
CA ARG A 134 7.96 -20.37 8.25
C ARG A 134 8.18 -19.80 6.86
N TYR A 135 9.24 -20.25 6.21
CA TYR A 135 9.54 -19.89 4.83
C TYR A 135 8.91 -20.94 3.90
N VAL A 136 8.18 -20.47 2.90
CA VAL A 136 7.42 -21.32 1.98
C VAL A 136 8.14 -21.34 0.64
N VAL A 137 8.63 -22.51 0.24
CA VAL A 137 9.26 -22.75 -1.06
C VAL A 137 8.63 -23.98 -1.68
N PRO A 138 8.23 -23.95 -2.97
CA PRO A 138 7.77 -25.14 -3.66
C PRO A 138 8.85 -26.22 -3.65
N THR A 139 8.48 -27.42 -3.23
CA THR A 139 9.32 -28.62 -3.28
C THR A 139 8.84 -29.53 -4.40
N LEU A 140 9.71 -30.42 -4.91
CA LEU A 140 9.33 -31.38 -5.95
C LEU A 140 8.15 -32.29 -5.51
N ASP A 141 8.02 -32.53 -4.21
CA ASP A 141 6.95 -33.36 -3.63
C ASP A 141 5.57 -32.70 -3.74
N ASP A 142 5.50 -31.35 -3.78
CA ASP A 142 4.25 -30.58 -3.97
C ASP A 142 3.64 -30.79 -5.37
N PHE A 143 4.43 -31.35 -6.31
CA PHE A 143 4.01 -31.59 -7.69
C PHE A 143 3.68 -33.07 -7.97
N SER A 144 3.62 -33.94 -6.95
CA SER A 144 3.37 -35.38 -7.17
C SER A 144 1.87 -35.77 -7.20
N SER A 145 1.44 -36.12 -8.43
CA SER A 145 0.40 -37.06 -8.89
C SER A 145 -0.94 -37.20 -8.14
N VAL A 146 -2.05 -36.77 -8.78
CA VAL A 146 -3.02 -37.57 -9.59
C VAL A 146 -4.24 -36.68 -9.91
N ASP A 147 -4.52 -35.70 -9.05
CA ASP A 147 -5.61 -34.74 -9.21
C ASP A 147 -5.07 -33.33 -9.49
N TYR A 148 -5.76 -32.58 -10.37
CA TYR A 148 -5.50 -31.15 -10.61
C TYR A 148 -5.70 -30.27 -9.35
N SER A 149 -6.05 -30.86 -8.20
CA SER A 149 -6.03 -30.20 -6.89
C SER A 149 -4.59 -30.08 -6.39
N LEU A 150 -3.86 -29.10 -6.92
CA LEU A 150 -2.55 -28.70 -6.40
C LEU A 150 -2.69 -28.35 -4.92
N SER A 151 -2.20 -29.21 -4.01
CA SER A 151 -1.90 -28.80 -2.63
C SER A 151 -0.64 -27.95 -2.72
N GLY A 152 -0.80 -26.69 -3.13
CA GLY A 152 0.29 -25.75 -3.28
C GLY A 152 1.13 -25.61 -2.01
N PRO A 153 2.32 -25.00 -2.12
CA PRO A 153 3.22 -24.88 -0.99
C PRO A 153 2.53 -24.09 0.13
N LYS A 154 2.44 -24.70 1.31
CA LYS A 154 1.68 -24.18 2.45
C LYS A 154 2.57 -24.00 3.68
N ALA A 155 2.32 -22.93 4.42
CA ALA A 155 2.90 -22.74 5.74
C ALA A 155 1.97 -23.38 6.78
N PHE A 156 2.46 -24.39 7.50
CA PHE A 156 1.71 -25.03 8.57
C PHE A 156 2.42 -24.81 9.91
N PHE A 157 1.67 -24.33 10.90
CA PHE A 157 2.14 -24.04 12.25
C PHE A 157 1.49 -24.99 13.25
N PRO A 158 2.12 -26.13 13.59
CA PRO A 158 1.58 -27.05 14.58
C PRO A 158 1.75 -26.51 16.01
N ASN A 159 0.85 -26.88 16.91
CA ASN A 159 0.97 -26.66 18.37
C ASN A 159 1.17 -25.19 18.77
N MET A 160 0.44 -24.29 18.12
CA MET A 160 0.47 -22.86 18.44
C MET A 160 -0.21 -22.58 19.80
N PRO A 161 0.22 -21.55 20.55
CA PRO A 161 -0.35 -21.23 21.84
C PRO A 161 -1.82 -20.81 21.72
N LEU A 162 -2.71 -21.43 22.50
CA LEU A 162 -4.16 -21.21 22.39
C LEU A 162 -4.62 -19.87 22.97
N SER A 163 -4.05 -19.48 24.12
CA SER A 163 -4.46 -18.31 24.92
C SER A 163 -3.72 -17.02 24.60
N LYS A 164 -2.96 -16.99 23.49
CA LYS A 164 -2.22 -15.81 23.06
C LYS A 164 -2.87 -15.27 21.79
N THR A 165 -3.12 -13.96 21.77
CA THR A 165 -3.51 -13.26 20.55
C THR A 165 -2.34 -13.25 19.57
N LEU A 166 -2.59 -13.72 18.36
CA LEU A 166 -1.62 -13.81 17.27
C LEU A 166 -2.10 -12.92 16.11
N THR A 167 -1.15 -12.37 15.37
CA THR A 167 -1.41 -11.63 14.14
C THR A 167 -0.72 -12.35 12.98
N MET A 168 -1.47 -12.66 11.93
CA MET A 168 -0.91 -13.22 10.70
C MET A 168 -0.20 -12.12 9.92
N ASN A 169 1.05 -12.37 9.52
CA ASN A 169 1.80 -11.45 8.67
C ASN A 169 2.56 -12.21 7.59
N LEU A 170 2.59 -11.66 6.37
CA LEU A 170 3.28 -12.24 5.23
C LEU A 170 4.54 -11.45 4.89
N ASP A 171 5.68 -12.14 4.88
CA ASP A 171 6.96 -11.62 4.39
C ASP A 171 7.13 -11.99 2.91
N VAL A 172 6.69 -11.09 2.03
CA VAL A 172 6.64 -11.31 0.58
C VAL A 172 7.68 -10.44 -0.14
N PRO A 173 8.12 -10.83 -1.36
CA PRO A 173 8.96 -9.99 -2.19
C PRO A 173 8.41 -8.57 -2.39
N GLU A 174 9.30 -7.59 -2.52
CA GLU A 174 8.95 -6.18 -2.70
C GLU A 174 8.06 -5.89 -3.92
N PRO A 175 8.14 -6.61 -5.05
CA PRO A 175 7.24 -6.37 -6.18
C PRO A 175 5.83 -6.92 -5.96
N TRP A 176 5.55 -7.73 -4.93
CA TRP A 176 4.28 -8.45 -4.84
C TRP A 176 3.19 -7.67 -4.11
N LEU A 177 2.01 -7.53 -4.71
CA LEU A 177 0.80 -7.08 -4.03
C LEU A 177 -0.06 -8.29 -3.71
N ILE A 178 -0.17 -8.58 -2.41
CA ILE A 178 -0.83 -9.78 -1.89
C ILE A 178 -2.06 -9.36 -1.10
N GLU A 179 -3.13 -10.13 -1.23
CA GLU A 179 -4.32 -9.94 -0.42
C GLU A 179 -4.87 -11.25 0.15
N PRO A 180 -5.57 -11.21 1.31
CA PRO A 180 -6.32 -12.35 1.78
C PRO A 180 -7.51 -12.57 0.83
N LYS A 181 -7.63 -13.80 0.32
CA LYS A 181 -8.72 -14.24 -0.56
C LYS A 181 -9.78 -15.03 0.20
N ILE A 182 -9.35 -15.90 1.11
CA ILE A 182 -10.23 -16.68 1.97
C ILE A 182 -9.69 -16.58 3.40
N ALA A 183 -10.50 -16.06 4.32
CA ALA A 183 -10.21 -16.01 5.74
C ALA A 183 -11.54 -15.90 6.48
N VAL A 184 -11.87 -16.93 7.26
CA VAL A 184 -13.11 -16.99 8.05
C VAL A 184 -12.95 -16.20 9.36
N TYR A 185 -11.75 -16.23 9.93
CA TYR A 185 -11.44 -15.57 11.19
C TYR A 185 -10.63 -14.29 10.97
N ASP A 186 -10.68 -13.38 11.94
CA ASP A 186 -9.88 -12.16 11.96
C ASP A 186 -8.38 -12.50 12.03
N LEU A 187 -7.66 -12.20 10.95
CA LEU A 187 -6.23 -12.45 10.84
C LEU A 187 -5.37 -11.51 11.69
N ASP A 188 -5.95 -10.42 12.20
CA ASP A 188 -5.25 -9.46 13.05
C ASP A 188 -5.29 -9.83 14.53
N ASN A 189 -6.38 -10.47 14.94
CA ASN A 189 -6.69 -10.80 16.33
C ASN A 189 -6.99 -12.30 16.47
N ILE A 190 -6.10 -13.16 15.99
CA ILE A 190 -6.27 -14.61 16.03
C ILE A 190 -6.14 -15.07 17.49
N LEU A 191 -7.22 -15.65 18.03
CA LEU A 191 -7.23 -16.32 19.32
C LEU A 191 -7.69 -17.76 19.12
N LEU A 192 -6.77 -18.71 19.21
CA LEU A 192 -7.03 -20.09 18.79
C LEU A 192 -7.98 -20.83 19.75
N GLU A 193 -8.13 -20.37 20.99
CA GLU A 193 -9.14 -20.92 21.91
C GLU A 193 -10.59 -20.65 21.43
N ASN A 194 -10.79 -19.63 20.58
CA ASN A 194 -12.09 -19.27 20.02
C ASN A 194 -12.48 -20.13 18.81
N LEU A 195 -11.62 -21.05 18.35
CA LEU A 195 -11.93 -21.93 17.21
C LEU A 195 -13.05 -22.94 17.52
N GLY A 196 -13.37 -23.16 18.79
CA GLY A 196 -14.42 -24.10 19.19
C GLY A 196 -14.07 -25.54 18.79
N ASP A 197 -14.91 -26.15 17.96
CA ASP A 197 -14.72 -27.52 17.46
C ASP A 197 -13.68 -27.63 16.33
N GLU A 198 -13.35 -26.50 15.69
CA GLU A 198 -12.35 -26.46 14.62
C GLU A 198 -10.94 -26.57 15.20
N ARG A 199 -10.14 -27.49 14.66
CA ARG A 199 -8.76 -27.72 15.13
C ARG A 199 -7.72 -26.90 14.37
N THR A 200 -8.09 -26.34 13.22
CA THR A 200 -7.15 -25.67 12.31
C THR A 200 -7.78 -24.41 11.73
N LEU A 201 -7.13 -23.27 11.94
CA LEU A 201 -7.44 -22.05 11.23
C LEU A 201 -6.76 -22.06 9.86
N GLN A 202 -7.53 -21.84 8.79
CA GLN A 202 -7.03 -21.74 7.43
C GLN A 202 -7.24 -20.34 6.86
N ALA A 203 -6.22 -19.83 6.17
CA ALA A 203 -6.29 -18.61 5.36
C ALA A 203 -5.61 -18.84 4.01
N VAL A 204 -6.17 -18.28 2.95
CA VAL A 204 -5.64 -18.35 1.58
C VAL A 204 -5.39 -16.93 1.09
N PHE A 205 -4.22 -16.73 0.49
CA PHE A 205 -3.79 -15.45 -0.06
C PHE A 205 -3.59 -15.54 -1.57
N GLU A 206 -3.80 -14.43 -2.26
CA GLU A 206 -3.69 -14.30 -3.71
C GLU A 206 -2.66 -13.22 -4.06
N LEU A 207 -1.78 -13.51 -5.04
CA LEU A 207 -0.97 -12.49 -5.71
C LEU A 207 -1.86 -11.76 -6.71
N GLU A 208 -2.42 -10.66 -6.24
CA GLU A 208 -3.34 -9.83 -7.03
C GLU A 208 -2.62 -9.16 -8.20
N ALA A 209 -1.44 -8.61 -7.93
CA ALA A 209 -0.68 -7.84 -8.92
C ALA A 209 0.79 -7.72 -8.54
N LEU A 210 1.58 -7.21 -9.48
CA LEU A 210 2.95 -6.77 -9.25
C LEU A 210 2.99 -5.23 -9.14
N VAL A 211 4.00 -4.73 -8.45
CA VAL A 211 4.34 -3.31 -8.39
C VAL A 211 5.44 -3.05 -9.41
N LEU A 212 5.13 -2.24 -10.41
CA LEU A 212 6.12 -1.60 -11.26
C LEU A 212 6.63 -0.37 -10.53
N THR A 213 7.94 -0.31 -10.27
CA THR A 213 8.57 0.84 -9.61
C THR A 213 9.52 1.53 -10.57
N GLY A 214 9.76 2.82 -10.34
CA GLY A 214 10.75 3.54 -11.11
C GLY A 214 11.24 4.81 -10.46
N HIS A 215 12.28 5.35 -11.07
CA HIS A 215 12.91 6.62 -10.73
C HIS A 215 12.85 7.53 -11.95
N CYS A 216 12.40 8.76 -11.75
CA CYS A 216 12.35 9.78 -12.78
C CYS A 216 13.37 10.88 -12.48
N SER A 217 14.26 11.17 -13.43
CA SER A 217 15.21 12.27 -13.35
C SER A 217 14.90 13.34 -14.38
N GLU A 218 15.20 14.59 -14.03
CA GLU A 218 15.29 15.71 -14.95
C GLU A 218 16.77 16.04 -15.14
N LYS A 219 17.22 16.24 -16.40
CA LYS A 219 18.63 16.50 -16.67
C LYS A 219 19.10 17.76 -15.94
N ASP A 220 20.22 17.64 -15.21
CA ASP A 220 20.87 18.73 -14.46
C ASP A 220 19.99 19.39 -13.36
N HIS A 221 18.88 18.74 -12.97
CA HIS A 221 17.93 19.24 -12.00
C HIS A 221 17.48 18.17 -11.00
N ASP A 222 16.81 18.60 -9.94
CA ASP A 222 16.12 17.70 -9.02
C ASP A 222 15.02 16.91 -9.77
N PRO A 223 14.61 15.74 -9.25
CA PRO A 223 13.50 14.99 -9.83
C PRO A 223 12.25 15.84 -10.05
N PRO A 224 11.52 15.64 -11.17
CA PRO A 224 10.36 16.47 -11.54
C PRO A 224 9.15 16.12 -10.65
N ARG A 225 9.14 16.63 -9.42
CA ARG A 225 8.09 16.35 -8.42
C ARG A 225 6.71 16.76 -8.91
N GLY A 226 5.73 15.87 -8.76
CA GLY A 226 4.36 16.07 -9.25
C GLY A 226 4.16 15.77 -10.73
N LEU A 227 5.18 15.26 -11.45
CA LEU A 227 5.02 14.82 -12.83
C LEU A 227 4.03 13.66 -12.88
N GLN A 228 2.97 13.84 -13.64
CA GLN A 228 1.89 12.87 -13.76
C GLN A 228 2.22 11.86 -14.85
N LEU A 229 2.11 10.59 -14.51
CA LEU A 229 2.37 9.46 -15.39
C LEU A 229 1.09 8.63 -15.53
N ILE A 230 0.87 8.08 -16.72
CA ILE A 230 -0.18 7.11 -16.97
C ILE A 230 0.38 5.87 -17.65
N LEU A 231 -0.22 4.73 -17.33
CA LEU A 231 0.14 3.42 -17.84
C LEU A 231 -1.11 2.70 -18.32
N GLY A 232 -0.99 2.06 -19.47
CA GLY A 232 -2.09 1.28 -20.05
C GLY A 232 -1.62 0.23 -21.04
N THR A 233 -2.60 -0.35 -21.73
CA THR A 233 -2.39 -1.30 -22.83
C THR A 233 -2.66 -0.62 -24.17
N LYS A 234 -2.33 -1.29 -25.27
CA LYS A 234 -2.62 -0.77 -26.62
C LYS A 234 -4.11 -0.47 -26.85
N ASN A 235 -5.00 -1.24 -26.22
CA ASN A 235 -6.45 -1.10 -26.37
C ASN A 235 -7.05 -0.09 -25.38
N MET A 236 -6.46 0.02 -24.19
CA MET A 236 -6.87 0.96 -23.14
C MET A 236 -5.62 1.72 -22.66
N PRO A 237 -5.29 2.87 -23.29
CA PRO A 237 -4.06 3.62 -23.01
C PRO A 237 -3.93 4.15 -21.59
N HIS A 238 -5.05 4.27 -20.88
CA HIS A 238 -5.11 4.71 -19.49
C HIS A 238 -5.79 3.64 -18.65
N LEU A 239 -5.04 3.02 -17.74
CA LEU A 239 -5.54 2.04 -16.76
C LEU A 239 -5.12 2.40 -15.34
N VAL A 240 -3.90 2.89 -15.17
CA VAL A 240 -3.34 3.30 -13.89
C VAL A 240 -2.62 4.62 -14.07
N ASP A 241 -2.73 5.50 -13.09
CA ASP A 241 -2.06 6.78 -13.03
C ASP A 241 -1.34 6.96 -11.69
N THR A 242 -0.33 7.83 -11.68
CA THR A 242 0.38 8.21 -10.47
C THR A 242 1.15 9.51 -10.68
N ILE A 243 1.76 10.03 -9.61
CA ILE A 243 2.69 11.15 -9.67
C ILE A 243 4.10 10.74 -9.25
N VAL A 244 5.09 11.44 -9.78
CA VAL A 244 6.49 11.33 -9.37
C VAL A 244 6.70 12.06 -8.04
N MET A 245 7.24 11.34 -7.05
CA MET A 245 7.61 11.89 -5.76
C MET A 245 8.91 12.70 -5.85
N ALA A 246 9.07 13.70 -4.98
CA ALA A 246 10.31 14.49 -4.90
C ALA A 246 11.52 13.62 -4.51
N ASN A 247 11.33 12.69 -3.59
CA ASN A 247 12.41 11.81 -3.13
C ASN A 247 12.74 10.78 -4.20
N LEU A 248 13.98 10.80 -4.67
CA LEU A 248 14.53 9.86 -5.66
C LEU A 248 13.76 9.82 -6.99
N GLY A 249 12.86 10.77 -7.26
CA GLY A 249 11.95 10.69 -8.40
C GLY A 249 11.07 9.44 -8.38
N TYR A 250 10.77 8.91 -7.20
CA TYR A 250 10.12 7.62 -7.06
C TYR A 250 8.67 7.67 -7.56
N TRP A 251 8.27 6.63 -8.28
CA TRP A 251 6.88 6.38 -8.64
C TRP A 251 6.62 4.87 -8.64
N GLN A 252 5.36 4.48 -8.45
CA GLN A 252 4.96 3.09 -8.59
C GLN A 252 3.57 2.96 -9.21
N MET A 253 3.33 1.83 -9.88
CA MET A 253 2.04 1.49 -10.45
C MET A 253 1.76 0.00 -10.33
N LYS A 254 0.49 -0.35 -10.20
CA LYS A 254 0.03 -1.74 -10.19
C LYS A 254 0.01 -2.29 -11.63
N VAL A 255 0.62 -3.44 -11.83
CA VAL A 255 0.71 -4.12 -13.13
C VAL A 255 0.48 -5.62 -13.01
N SER A 256 0.06 -6.24 -14.11
CA SER A 256 0.10 -7.70 -14.28
C SER A 256 1.18 -8.09 -15.31
N PRO A 257 1.61 -9.36 -15.34
CA PRO A 257 2.50 -9.84 -16.40
C PRO A 257 1.92 -9.53 -17.78
N GLY A 258 2.74 -8.93 -18.65
CA GLY A 258 2.27 -8.44 -19.95
C GLY A 258 3.07 -7.25 -20.49
N VAL A 259 2.53 -6.66 -21.56
CA VAL A 259 3.12 -5.52 -22.26
C VAL A 259 2.28 -4.28 -21.99
N TRP A 260 2.95 -3.24 -21.50
CA TRP A 260 2.38 -1.99 -21.04
C TRP A 260 3.02 -0.80 -21.76
N TYR A 261 2.27 0.29 -21.87
CA TYR A 261 2.69 1.54 -22.49
C TYR A 261 2.63 2.64 -21.43
N LEU A 262 3.80 3.18 -21.09
CA LEU A 262 3.94 4.30 -20.17
C LEU A 262 4.05 5.60 -20.94
N GLN A 263 3.34 6.63 -20.50
CA GLN A 263 3.40 7.97 -21.07
C GLN A 263 3.17 9.05 -20.02
N LEU A 264 3.50 10.30 -20.37
CA LEU A 264 3.13 11.45 -19.55
C LEU A 264 1.60 11.62 -19.59
N ALA A 265 1.01 11.94 -18.43
CA ALA A 265 -0.40 12.29 -18.40
C ALA A 265 -0.63 13.58 -19.22
N PRO A 266 -1.68 13.63 -20.07
CA PRO A 266 -1.95 14.85 -20.82
C PRO A 266 -2.19 16.08 -19.90
N GLY A 267 -2.08 17.29 -20.43
CA GLY A 267 -2.08 18.51 -19.61
C GLY A 267 -0.68 18.92 -19.18
N ARG A 268 -0.53 19.56 -18.02
CA ARG A 268 0.72 20.29 -17.66
C ARG A 268 1.98 19.43 -17.74
N SER A 269 1.91 18.16 -17.38
CA SER A 269 3.04 17.23 -17.48
C SER A 269 3.49 17.04 -18.93
N ALA A 270 2.58 16.69 -19.84
CA ALA A 270 2.88 16.52 -21.26
C ALA A 270 3.15 17.84 -22.01
N ASP A 271 2.60 18.96 -21.52
CA ASP A 271 2.81 20.32 -22.05
C ASP A 271 4.21 20.84 -21.74
N LEU A 272 4.74 20.51 -20.56
CA LEU A 272 6.07 20.95 -20.11
C LEU A 272 7.18 19.98 -20.49
N TYR A 273 6.93 18.67 -20.44
CA TYR A 273 7.98 17.66 -20.56
C TYR A 273 7.79 16.74 -21.76
N ILE A 274 8.90 16.13 -22.18
CA ILE A 274 8.97 14.98 -23.08
C ILE A 274 9.83 13.88 -22.45
N LEU A 275 9.52 12.63 -22.78
CA LEU A 275 10.36 11.51 -22.39
C LEU A 275 11.63 11.53 -23.25
N LYS A 276 12.79 11.39 -22.63
CA LYS A 276 14.04 11.24 -23.38
C LYS A 276 14.12 9.80 -23.90
N GLU A 277 14.44 9.66 -25.19
CA GLU A 277 14.67 8.35 -25.79
C GLU A 277 15.97 7.73 -25.26
N ASP A 278 15.92 6.44 -24.90
CA ASP A 278 17.12 5.62 -24.82
C ASP A 278 17.66 5.52 -26.25
N ARG A 279 18.97 5.76 -26.43
CA ARG A 279 19.63 5.79 -27.75
C ARG A 279 19.52 4.48 -28.55
N ASP A 280 18.93 3.42 -27.98
CA ASP A 280 19.00 2.05 -28.46
C ASP A 280 17.73 1.49 -29.14
N ILE A 281 16.63 2.24 -29.27
CA ILE A 281 15.43 1.69 -29.95
C ILE A 281 14.77 2.73 -30.84
N ASN A 282 14.86 2.49 -32.15
CA ASN A 282 13.98 3.06 -33.17
C ASN A 282 12.50 2.80 -32.81
N GLN A 283 11.88 3.68 -32.01
CA GLN A 283 10.44 3.69 -31.77
C GLN A 283 9.83 4.98 -32.32
N HIS A 284 8.87 4.80 -33.22
CA HIS A 284 7.95 5.84 -33.69
C HIS A 284 6.98 6.26 -32.57
N ASN A 285 7.44 6.99 -31.54
CA ASN A 285 6.71 8.03 -30.81
C ASN A 285 7.56 8.50 -29.61
N PRO A 286 8.04 9.75 -29.56
CA PRO A 286 8.89 10.27 -28.47
C PRO A 286 8.16 10.45 -27.11
N GLN A 287 6.95 9.93 -26.98
CA GLN A 287 6.08 10.10 -25.80
C GLN A 287 5.64 8.78 -25.16
N LEU A 288 5.98 7.63 -25.76
CA LEU A 288 5.54 6.31 -25.31
C LEU A 288 6.75 5.44 -24.99
N LYS A 289 6.82 4.92 -23.76
CA LYS A 289 7.82 3.94 -23.35
C LYS A 289 7.18 2.56 -23.19
N LEU A 290 7.66 1.58 -23.94
CA LEU A 290 7.21 0.19 -23.87
C LEU A 290 7.79 -0.51 -22.63
N ILE A 291 6.94 -1.08 -21.79
CA ILE A 291 7.33 -1.81 -20.57
C ILE A 291 6.81 -3.25 -20.66
N THR A 292 7.72 -4.22 -20.58
CA THR A 292 7.37 -5.64 -20.50
C THR A 292 7.61 -6.15 -19.09
N ILE A 293 6.60 -6.82 -18.52
CA ILE A 293 6.64 -7.48 -17.21
C ILE A 293 6.61 -8.99 -17.46
N ASN A 294 7.77 -9.64 -17.34
CA ASN A 294 7.98 -11.06 -17.61
C ASN A 294 8.63 -11.82 -16.43
N ASP A 295 8.81 -11.15 -15.28
CA ASP A 295 9.44 -11.71 -14.08
C ASP A 295 8.64 -11.31 -12.83
N LEU A 296 8.47 -12.24 -11.89
CA LEU A 296 7.84 -12.01 -10.59
C LEU A 296 8.73 -11.17 -9.65
N ARG A 297 10.01 -11.00 -9.98
CA ARG A 297 10.93 -10.06 -9.31
C ARG A 297 10.67 -8.60 -9.67
N GLY A 298 9.64 -8.32 -10.46
CA GLY A 298 9.29 -6.98 -10.88
C GLY A 298 10.29 -6.40 -11.88
N LYS A 299 10.14 -5.11 -12.18
CA LYS A 299 11.03 -4.37 -13.07
C LYS A 299 11.21 -2.97 -12.50
N LEU A 300 12.47 -2.56 -12.31
CA LEU A 300 12.80 -1.18 -11.97
C LEU A 300 12.98 -0.36 -13.25
N VAL A 301 12.28 0.77 -13.37
CA VAL A 301 12.31 1.61 -14.57
C VAL A 301 12.97 2.94 -14.25
N HIS A 302 14.06 3.24 -14.96
CA HIS A 302 14.64 4.57 -14.97
C HIS A 302 14.02 5.38 -16.12
N LEU A 303 13.53 6.57 -15.80
CA LEU A 303 12.97 7.54 -16.72
C LEU A 303 13.80 8.82 -16.66
N GLU A 304 14.13 9.36 -17.81
CA GLU A 304 14.71 10.70 -17.92
C GLU A 304 13.72 11.56 -18.71
N VAL A 305 13.42 12.74 -18.20
CA VAL A 305 12.55 13.72 -18.88
C VAL A 305 13.31 15.01 -19.15
N VAL A 306 12.90 15.70 -20.21
CA VAL A 306 13.47 16.98 -20.60
C VAL A 306 12.32 17.96 -20.82
N LYS A 307 12.49 19.21 -20.38
CA LYS A 307 11.53 20.27 -20.68
C LYS A 307 11.49 20.56 -22.18
N ARG A 308 10.31 20.90 -22.68
CA ARG A 308 10.13 21.34 -24.07
C ARG A 308 10.83 22.67 -24.30
N SER A 309 11.35 22.84 -25.51
CA SER A 309 11.97 24.10 -25.94
C SER A 309 11.00 25.27 -25.75
N GLY A 310 11.49 26.35 -25.14
CA GLY A 310 10.72 27.55 -24.81
C GLY A 310 9.98 27.51 -23.47
N ARG A 311 10.00 26.39 -22.74
CA ARG A 311 9.37 26.23 -21.42
C ARG A 311 10.33 25.88 -20.28
N GLU A 312 11.63 26.06 -20.51
CA GLU A 312 12.71 25.65 -19.59
C GLU A 312 12.60 26.34 -18.21
N HIS A 313 12.10 27.57 -18.18
CA HIS A 313 11.92 28.36 -16.96
C HIS A 313 10.58 28.15 -16.26
N GLU A 314 9.65 27.38 -16.83
CA GLU A 314 8.36 27.09 -16.21
C GLU A 314 8.51 26.01 -15.14
N GLU A 315 8.02 26.26 -13.92
CA GLU A 315 7.94 25.24 -12.87
C GLU A 315 6.72 24.35 -13.06
N LEU A 316 6.84 23.06 -12.76
CA LEU A 316 5.71 22.13 -12.85
C LEU A 316 4.63 22.47 -11.80
N LEU A 317 5.04 22.80 -10.58
CA LEU A 317 4.16 23.18 -9.48
C LEU A 317 4.27 24.69 -9.21
N SER A 318 3.50 25.53 -9.92
CA SER A 318 3.51 26.97 -9.67
C SER A 318 2.65 27.34 -8.45
N ALA A 319 3.23 28.06 -7.49
CA ALA A 319 2.60 28.45 -6.22
C ALA A 319 1.51 29.55 -6.31
N SER A 320 1.11 29.99 -7.51
CA SER A 320 0.18 31.10 -7.72
C SER A 320 -1.05 30.69 -8.54
N MET A 321 -2.04 30.12 -7.87
CA MET A 321 -3.43 30.51 -8.15
C MET A 321 -3.91 31.35 -6.98
N ASP A 322 -3.41 32.59 -6.95
CA ASP A 322 -3.95 33.63 -6.09
C ASP A 322 -5.25 34.10 -6.76
N ASP A 323 -6.37 33.90 -6.07
CA ASP A 323 -7.71 33.88 -6.65
C ASP A 323 -8.32 35.26 -6.95
N ASN A 324 -7.49 36.29 -7.17
CA ASN A 324 -7.95 37.68 -7.21
C ASN A 324 -7.77 38.44 -8.53
N HIS A 325 -7.27 37.82 -9.60
CA HIS A 325 -7.39 38.41 -10.96
C HIS A 325 -7.48 37.31 -12.03
N VAL A 326 -8.63 36.64 -12.12
CA VAL A 326 -8.99 35.84 -13.29
C VAL A 326 -10.16 36.53 -13.99
N GLU A 327 -9.86 37.22 -15.09
CA GLU A 327 -10.85 37.47 -16.13
C GLU A 327 -11.53 36.14 -16.48
N GLU A 328 -12.86 36.13 -16.53
CA GLU A 328 -13.83 35.02 -16.62
C GLU A 328 -13.70 34.05 -17.83
N ARG A 329 -12.51 33.83 -18.39
CA ARG A 329 -12.34 32.98 -19.57
C ARG A 329 -11.09 32.10 -19.46
N LYS A 330 -11.14 31.04 -18.62
CA LYS A 330 -10.39 29.76 -18.82
C LYS A 330 -10.41 28.77 -17.65
N LYS A 331 -11.02 29.06 -16.50
CA LYS A 331 -11.05 28.11 -15.36
C LYS A 331 -11.87 26.84 -15.62
N ASP A 332 -12.90 26.92 -16.47
CA ASP A 332 -13.77 25.76 -16.77
C ASP A 332 -13.17 24.72 -17.72
N SER A 333 -12.04 25.01 -18.39
CA SER A 333 -11.48 24.11 -19.41
C SER A 333 -10.47 23.10 -18.88
N TRP A 334 -9.84 23.35 -17.73
CA TRP A 334 -8.74 22.52 -17.22
C TRP A 334 -9.25 21.31 -16.42
N ASN A 335 -10.23 21.52 -15.53
CA ASN A 335 -10.85 20.42 -14.77
C ASN A 335 -11.75 19.57 -15.67
N THR A 336 -12.44 20.16 -16.64
CA THR A 336 -13.36 19.39 -17.51
C THR A 336 -12.64 18.44 -18.45
N ASN A 337 -11.41 18.75 -18.91
CA ASN A 337 -10.66 17.87 -19.81
C ASN A 337 -10.07 16.65 -19.09
N ILE A 338 -9.56 16.82 -17.85
CA ILE A 338 -9.07 15.72 -17.01
C ILE A 338 -10.25 14.87 -16.50
N LEU A 339 -11.34 15.48 -16.02
CA LEU A 339 -12.53 14.74 -15.59
C LEU A 339 -13.20 13.97 -16.76
N LYS A 340 -13.20 14.54 -17.98
CA LYS A 340 -13.66 13.84 -19.19
C LYS A 340 -12.72 12.72 -19.64
N TRP A 341 -11.41 12.84 -19.43
CA TRP A 341 -10.50 11.73 -19.71
C TRP A 341 -10.67 10.59 -18.70
N ALA A 342 -11.08 10.90 -17.46
CA ALA A 342 -10.96 9.99 -16.32
C ALA A 342 -12.22 9.17 -16.09
N SER A 343 -13.36 9.70 -16.54
CA SER A 343 -14.63 8.98 -16.53
C SER A 343 -14.59 7.68 -17.33
N GLY A 344 -13.61 7.49 -18.22
CA GLY A 344 -13.37 6.23 -18.94
C GLY A 344 -12.82 5.08 -18.09
N LEU A 345 -12.36 5.33 -16.87
CA LEU A 345 -11.79 4.32 -15.96
C LEU A 345 -12.82 3.68 -15.02
N ILE A 346 -13.99 4.29 -14.83
CA ILE A 346 -14.90 3.94 -13.71
C ILE A 346 -15.70 2.64 -13.96
N SER A 347 -15.47 1.91 -15.06
CA SER A 347 -16.27 0.73 -15.41
C SER A 347 -15.51 -0.58 -15.63
N SER A 348 -14.28 -0.76 -15.14
CA SER A 348 -13.51 -1.99 -15.43
C SER A 348 -12.91 -2.68 -14.21
N GLN A 349 -13.76 -3.19 -13.31
CA GLN A 349 -13.45 -4.42 -12.57
C GLN A 349 -14.74 -5.11 -12.11
N GLY A 350 -15.38 -5.81 -13.05
CA GLY A 350 -16.62 -6.55 -12.83
C GLY A 350 -17.27 -6.94 -14.14
N GLN A 351 -16.72 -7.95 -14.83
CA GLN A 351 -17.41 -8.57 -15.96
C GLN A 351 -18.68 -9.27 -15.46
N SER A 352 -19.83 -8.60 -15.62
CA SER A 352 -21.11 -9.29 -15.77
C SER A 352 -21.53 -9.20 -17.24
N ASN A 353 -21.72 -10.37 -17.85
CA ASN A 353 -22.14 -10.53 -19.24
C ASN A 353 -23.48 -9.84 -19.50
N LYS A 354 -23.48 -8.67 -20.14
CA LYS A 354 -24.69 -8.13 -20.78
C LYS A 354 -25.01 -8.94 -22.04
N ARG A 355 -25.79 -10.00 -21.88
CA ARG A 355 -26.64 -10.51 -22.97
C ARG A 355 -27.77 -9.50 -23.18
N GLN A 356 -27.97 -9.07 -24.41
CA GLN A 356 -29.11 -8.27 -24.84
C GLN A 356 -30.42 -9.00 -24.50
N GLY A 357 -31.12 -8.47 -23.51
CA GLY A 357 -32.49 -8.81 -23.14
C GLY A 357 -33.09 -7.57 -22.49
N SER A 358 -34.26 -7.15 -22.99
CA SER A 358 -35.04 -5.98 -22.59
C SER A 358 -34.97 -5.66 -21.10
N SER A 359 -34.25 -4.58 -20.74
CA SER A 359 -34.19 -4.09 -19.36
C SER A 359 -35.44 -3.28 -19.05
N GLU A 360 -36.28 -3.83 -18.19
CA GLU A 360 -37.18 -3.07 -17.35
C GLU A 360 -36.35 -2.11 -16.49
N HIS A 361 -36.71 -0.83 -16.54
CA HIS A 361 -36.13 0.22 -15.73
C HIS A 361 -36.48 -0.02 -14.25
N TYR A 362 -35.52 -0.49 -13.46
CA TYR A 362 -35.54 -0.25 -12.02
C TYR A 362 -35.18 1.21 -11.77
N GLU A 363 -36.17 2.02 -11.38
CA GLU A 363 -35.98 3.41 -10.95
C GLU A 363 -35.05 3.45 -9.71
N LYS A 364 -33.80 3.89 -9.90
CA LYS A 364 -32.95 4.32 -8.79
C LYS A 364 -33.65 5.51 -8.13
N LYS A 365 -33.95 5.43 -6.82
CA LYS A 365 -34.23 6.61 -5.99
C LYS A 365 -33.07 7.58 -6.19
N GLY A 366 -33.30 8.64 -6.96
CA GLY A 366 -32.23 9.46 -7.52
C GLY A 366 -31.59 10.32 -6.44
N ARG A 367 -30.41 9.93 -5.95
CA ARG A 367 -29.52 10.87 -5.27
C ARG A 367 -29.08 11.95 -6.27
N HIS A 368 -29.08 13.21 -5.87
CA HIS A 368 -28.86 14.35 -6.78
C HIS A 368 -27.74 15.26 -6.28
N GLY A 369 -26.98 15.87 -7.20
CA GLY A 369 -25.88 16.79 -6.88
C GLY A 369 -24.48 16.22 -7.15
N LYS A 370 -23.44 16.98 -6.78
CA LYS A 370 -22.03 16.58 -6.95
C LYS A 370 -21.69 15.43 -5.98
N THR A 371 -21.05 14.39 -6.49
CA THR A 371 -20.63 13.23 -5.69
C THR A 371 -19.71 13.64 -4.54
N ILE A 372 -20.01 13.15 -3.34
CA ILE A 372 -19.19 13.32 -2.14
C ILE A 372 -18.23 12.13 -2.08
N ASN A 373 -16.93 12.39 -1.98
CA ASN A 373 -15.91 11.36 -1.84
C ASN A 373 -15.50 11.21 -0.37
N ILE A 374 -15.72 10.02 0.20
CA ILE A 374 -15.38 9.72 1.59
C ILE A 374 -14.37 8.57 1.62
N PHE A 375 -13.28 8.74 2.34
CA PHE A 375 -12.24 7.74 2.51
C PHE A 375 -12.23 7.23 3.95
N SER A 376 -12.08 5.91 4.12
CA SER A 376 -11.98 5.30 5.44
C SER A 376 -11.11 4.04 5.42
N ILE A 377 -10.75 3.57 6.61
CA ILE A 377 -9.95 2.37 6.82
C ILE A 377 -10.43 1.65 8.08
N ALA A 378 -10.56 0.33 7.99
CA ALA A 378 -10.83 -0.56 9.10
C ALA A 378 -9.82 -1.72 9.10
N SER A 379 -9.51 -2.25 10.28
CA SER A 379 -8.66 -3.43 10.47
C SER A 379 -9.27 -4.26 11.59
N GLY A 380 -9.65 -5.49 11.28
CA GLY A 380 -10.37 -6.39 12.19
C GLY A 380 -11.89 -6.23 12.14
N HIS A 381 -12.60 -7.30 12.51
CA HIS A 381 -14.05 -7.41 12.31
C HIS A 381 -14.86 -6.37 13.09
N LEU A 382 -14.42 -6.02 14.30
CA LEU A 382 -15.06 -4.97 15.10
C LEU A 382 -15.10 -3.62 14.35
N TYR A 383 -13.97 -3.21 13.79
CA TYR A 383 -13.89 -1.95 13.06
C TYR A 383 -14.62 -2.01 11.71
N GLU A 384 -14.73 -3.19 11.10
CA GLU A 384 -15.56 -3.40 9.91
C GLU A 384 -17.06 -3.27 10.22
N ARG A 385 -17.49 -3.72 11.41
CA ARG A 385 -18.84 -3.49 11.93
C ARG A 385 -19.12 -2.00 12.09
N PHE A 386 -18.23 -1.28 12.76
CA PHE A 386 -18.32 0.18 12.89
C PHE A 386 -18.33 0.86 11.52
N LEU A 387 -17.50 0.39 10.57
CA LEU A 387 -17.44 0.93 9.22
C LEU A 387 -18.78 0.79 8.47
N LYS A 388 -19.48 -0.35 8.59
CA LYS A 388 -20.84 -0.53 8.06
C LYS A 388 -21.80 0.51 8.65
N ILE A 389 -21.72 0.75 9.96
CA ILE A 389 -22.56 1.73 10.66
C ILE A 389 -22.23 3.17 10.21
N MET A 390 -20.95 3.50 10.04
CA MET A 390 -20.50 4.79 9.53
C MET A 390 -21.09 5.05 8.14
N ILE A 391 -21.01 4.08 7.23
CA ILE A 391 -21.61 4.15 5.88
C ILE A 391 -23.12 4.43 5.98
N LEU A 392 -23.86 3.67 6.80
CA LEU A 392 -25.30 3.88 6.99
C LEU A 392 -25.60 5.27 7.54
N SER A 393 -24.83 5.73 8.54
CA SER A 393 -25.01 7.04 9.15
C SER A 393 -24.84 8.17 8.13
N VAL A 394 -23.84 8.09 7.24
CA VAL A 394 -23.67 9.06 6.14
C VAL A 394 -24.87 9.01 5.20
N LEU A 395 -25.22 7.81 4.72
CA LEU A 395 -26.20 7.64 3.65
C LEU A 395 -27.62 8.03 4.06
N LYS A 396 -27.93 8.00 5.36
CA LYS A 396 -29.23 8.43 5.92
C LYS A 396 -29.33 9.94 6.10
N HIS A 397 -28.21 10.65 6.16
CA HIS A 397 -28.17 12.10 6.37
C HIS A 397 -27.77 12.89 5.11
N THR A 398 -27.58 12.24 3.96
CA THR A 398 -27.30 12.91 2.69
C THR A 398 -28.12 12.36 1.53
N GLU A 399 -28.67 13.27 0.73
CA GLU A 399 -29.35 12.95 -0.54
C GLU A 399 -28.40 13.00 -1.75
N ARG A 400 -27.15 13.41 -1.56
CA ARG A 400 -26.16 13.45 -2.64
C ARG A 400 -25.61 12.05 -2.95
N PRO A 401 -25.14 11.81 -4.19
CA PRO A 401 -24.37 10.62 -4.50
C PRO A 401 -23.11 10.58 -3.63
N VAL A 402 -22.78 9.42 -3.08
CA VAL A 402 -21.58 9.22 -2.25
C VAL A 402 -20.72 8.15 -2.90
N LYS A 403 -19.42 8.41 -2.98
CA LYS A 403 -18.41 7.42 -3.36
C LYS A 403 -17.47 7.16 -2.17
N PHE A 404 -17.42 5.92 -1.71
CA PHE A 404 -16.54 5.49 -0.63
C PHE A 404 -15.23 4.92 -1.16
N TRP A 405 -14.12 5.28 -0.53
CA TRP A 405 -12.79 4.81 -0.86
C TRP A 405 -12.23 4.06 0.35
N PHE A 406 -11.77 2.82 0.16
CA PHE A 406 -11.24 2.01 1.26
C PHE A 406 -9.85 1.45 0.95
N ILE A 407 -8.97 1.39 1.95
CA ILE A 407 -7.68 0.72 1.80
C ILE A 407 -7.89 -0.79 1.80
N LYS A 408 -7.69 -1.40 0.63
CA LYS A 408 -7.97 -2.80 0.37
C LYS A 408 -7.24 -3.80 1.28
N ASN A 409 -6.00 -3.49 1.66
CA ASN A 409 -5.09 -4.42 2.33
C ASN A 409 -5.49 -4.77 3.77
N TYR A 410 -6.34 -3.96 4.39
CA TYR A 410 -6.72 -4.10 5.80
C TYR A 410 -8.13 -4.65 5.99
N LEU A 411 -8.91 -4.74 4.91
CA LEU A 411 -10.25 -5.29 4.91
C LEU A 411 -10.21 -6.82 4.78
N SER A 412 -11.06 -7.47 5.55
CA SER A 412 -11.33 -8.90 5.51
C SER A 412 -12.00 -9.30 4.20
N PRO A 413 -11.82 -10.56 3.76
CA PRO A 413 -12.56 -11.10 2.62
C PRO A 413 -14.08 -10.98 2.80
N GLN A 414 -14.58 -11.24 4.00
CA GLN A 414 -16.02 -11.14 4.31
C GLN A 414 -16.57 -9.73 4.05
N PHE A 415 -15.87 -8.67 4.48
CA PHE A 415 -16.30 -7.30 4.20
C PHE A 415 -16.26 -6.99 2.70
N LYS A 416 -15.22 -7.45 1.99
CA LYS A 416 -15.09 -7.29 0.53
C LYS A 416 -16.21 -7.99 -0.24
N ASP A 417 -16.73 -9.10 0.28
CA ASP A 417 -17.86 -9.82 -0.31
C ASP A 417 -19.21 -9.14 -0.02
N VAL A 418 -19.35 -8.46 1.13
CA VAL A 418 -20.60 -7.78 1.54
C VAL A 418 -20.77 -6.39 0.91
N ILE A 419 -19.70 -5.60 0.81
CA ILE A 419 -19.76 -4.20 0.34
C ILE A 419 -20.38 -4.00 -1.06
N PRO A 420 -20.21 -4.89 -2.08
CA PRO A 420 -20.83 -4.71 -3.39
C PRO A 420 -22.36 -4.80 -3.32
N HIS A 421 -22.88 -5.68 -2.46
CA HIS A 421 -24.32 -5.82 -2.25
C HIS A 421 -24.90 -4.64 -1.46
N MET A 422 -24.18 -4.15 -0.44
CA MET A 422 -24.55 -2.91 0.25
C MET A 422 -24.58 -1.71 -0.71
N ALA A 423 -23.60 -1.59 -1.60
CA ALA A 423 -23.53 -0.53 -2.61
C ALA A 423 -24.75 -0.54 -3.53
N LEU A 424 -25.21 -1.73 -3.93
CA LEU A 424 -26.41 -1.90 -4.73
C LEU A 424 -27.69 -1.55 -3.96
N GLU A 425 -27.81 -2.00 -2.70
CA GLU A 425 -29.01 -1.78 -1.86
C GLU A 425 -29.18 -0.30 -1.48
N TYR A 426 -28.10 0.38 -1.10
CA TYR A 426 -28.13 1.76 -0.63
C TYR A 426 -27.79 2.81 -1.71
N GLY A 427 -27.38 2.37 -2.90
CA GLY A 427 -27.15 3.23 -4.05
C GLY A 427 -25.93 4.15 -3.91
N PHE A 428 -24.81 3.63 -3.43
CA PHE A 428 -23.53 4.33 -3.38
C PHE A 428 -22.49 3.68 -4.30
N GLU A 429 -21.44 4.43 -4.64
CA GLU A 429 -20.28 3.91 -5.37
C GLU A 429 -19.14 3.60 -4.39
N TYR A 430 -18.28 2.65 -4.70
CA TYR A 430 -17.10 2.42 -3.88
C TYR A 430 -15.90 2.02 -4.74
N GLU A 431 -14.70 2.22 -4.19
CA GLU A 431 -13.45 1.78 -4.80
C GLU A 431 -12.44 1.33 -3.76
N LEU A 432 -11.75 0.23 -4.05
CA LEU A 432 -10.74 -0.35 -3.18
C LEU A 432 -9.35 0.08 -3.67
N ILE A 433 -8.70 0.96 -2.91
CA ILE A 433 -7.41 1.55 -3.25
C ILE A 433 -6.29 0.87 -2.46
N THR A 434 -5.09 0.87 -3.04
CA THR A 434 -3.90 0.30 -2.41
C THR A 434 -2.65 0.98 -2.96
N TYR A 435 -1.66 1.16 -2.08
CA TYR A 435 -0.35 1.68 -2.43
C TYR A 435 0.68 0.91 -1.62
N LYS A 436 1.78 0.45 -2.23
CA LYS A 436 2.79 -0.30 -1.48
C LYS A 436 3.73 0.66 -0.77
N TRP A 437 4.10 0.33 0.46
CA TRP A 437 5.11 1.08 1.21
C TRP A 437 6.46 1.07 0.44
N PRO A 438 7.01 2.22 0.02
CA PRO A 438 8.25 2.27 -0.73
C PRO A 438 9.45 1.75 0.08
N SER A 439 10.38 1.03 -0.56
CA SER A 439 11.57 0.46 0.10
C SER A 439 12.51 1.49 0.73
N TRP A 440 12.62 2.68 0.13
CA TRP A 440 13.45 3.76 0.65
C TRP A 440 12.84 4.46 1.86
N LEU A 441 11.53 4.32 2.09
CA LEU A 441 10.84 4.95 3.20
C LEU A 441 10.90 4.05 4.44
N HIS A 442 11.34 4.59 5.58
CA HIS A 442 11.50 3.82 6.80
C HIS A 442 10.18 3.19 7.27
N LYS A 443 10.09 1.85 7.16
CA LYS A 443 8.88 1.10 7.47
C LYS A 443 8.68 0.92 8.98
N GLN A 444 7.45 1.13 9.45
CA GLN A 444 7.06 0.82 10.82
C GLN A 444 6.87 -0.68 11.04
N LYS A 445 7.20 -1.19 12.23
CA LYS A 445 7.07 -2.61 12.58
C LYS A 445 5.66 -2.99 13.05
N GLU A 446 5.00 -2.10 13.80
CA GLU A 446 3.66 -2.33 14.35
C GLU A 446 2.58 -2.03 13.30
N LYS A 447 1.63 -2.95 13.10
CA LYS A 447 0.56 -2.82 12.10
C LYS A 447 -0.27 -1.55 12.27
N GLN A 448 -0.62 -1.19 13.51
CA GLN A 448 -1.36 0.04 13.83
C GLN A 448 -0.63 1.31 13.35
N ARG A 449 0.70 1.41 13.58
CA ARG A 449 1.50 2.54 13.11
C ARG A 449 1.56 2.62 11.59
N ILE A 450 1.60 1.46 10.92
CA ILE A 450 1.53 1.41 9.45
C ILE A 450 0.17 1.96 8.99
N ILE A 451 -0.94 1.51 9.58
CA ILE A 451 -2.30 2.00 9.25
C ILE A 451 -2.42 3.51 9.44
N TRP A 452 -1.92 4.04 10.56
CA TRP A 452 -1.90 5.48 10.84
C TRP A 452 -1.09 6.24 9.79
N ALA A 453 0.06 5.74 9.39
CA ALA A 453 0.87 6.36 8.36
C ALA A 453 0.15 6.38 6.99
N TYR A 454 -0.62 5.35 6.64
CA TYR A 454 -1.41 5.34 5.41
C TYR A 454 -2.50 6.41 5.36
N LYS A 455 -3.02 6.84 6.51
CA LYS A 455 -4.00 7.92 6.54
C LYS A 455 -3.39 9.26 6.10
N ILE A 456 -2.06 9.49 6.21
CA ILE A 456 -1.40 10.79 5.89
C ILE A 456 -0.40 10.73 4.74
N LEU A 457 0.50 9.75 4.74
CA LEU A 457 1.74 9.84 3.94
C LEU A 457 1.53 9.67 2.44
N PHE A 458 0.41 9.07 2.03
CA PHE A 458 0.18 8.64 0.65
C PHE A 458 -1.08 9.25 0.02
N LEU A 459 -1.64 10.31 0.63
CA LEU A 459 -2.89 10.93 0.18
C LEU A 459 -2.81 11.50 -1.25
N ASP A 460 -1.62 11.81 -1.74
CA ASP A 460 -1.35 12.33 -3.09
C ASP A 460 -1.20 11.24 -4.16
N VAL A 461 -0.87 10.00 -3.76
CA VAL A 461 -0.53 8.89 -4.68
C VAL A 461 -1.46 7.69 -4.58
N ILE A 462 -2.25 7.56 -3.50
CA ILE A 462 -3.15 6.42 -3.31
C ILE A 462 -4.47 6.57 -4.09
N PHE A 463 -4.84 7.80 -4.45
CA PHE A 463 -6.03 8.11 -5.22
C PHE A 463 -5.69 8.41 -6.68
N PRO A 464 -6.62 8.16 -7.62
CA PRO A 464 -6.42 8.52 -9.02
C PRO A 464 -6.35 10.04 -9.18
N LEU A 465 -5.66 10.50 -10.23
CA LEU A 465 -5.44 11.93 -10.50
C LEU A 465 -6.74 12.74 -10.71
N SER A 466 -7.84 12.05 -11.00
CA SER A 466 -9.16 12.66 -11.19
C SER A 466 -9.86 13.07 -9.91
N LEU A 467 -9.39 12.60 -8.75
CA LEU A 467 -10.03 12.90 -7.47
C LEU A 467 -9.59 14.28 -6.96
N GLU A 468 -10.50 15.26 -6.99
CA GLU A 468 -10.20 16.63 -6.57
C GLU A 468 -10.14 16.81 -5.05
N LYS A 469 -11.05 16.16 -4.31
CA LYS A 469 -11.24 16.33 -2.87
C LYS A 469 -11.78 15.04 -2.27
N VAL A 470 -11.32 14.71 -1.07
CA VAL A 470 -11.80 13.56 -0.29
C VAL A 470 -11.92 13.94 1.18
N ILE A 471 -12.91 13.36 1.87
CA ILE A 471 -13.10 13.54 3.31
C ILE A 471 -12.72 12.24 4.00
N PHE A 472 -11.83 12.31 4.98
CA PHE A 472 -11.54 11.17 5.84
C PHE A 472 -12.57 11.08 6.98
N VAL A 473 -13.15 9.90 7.17
CA VAL A 473 -14.04 9.59 8.30
C VAL A 473 -13.55 8.30 8.95
N ASP A 474 -13.24 8.34 10.24
CA ASP A 474 -12.82 7.14 10.98
C ASP A 474 -13.97 6.13 11.05
N ALA A 475 -13.64 4.84 11.08
CA ALA A 475 -14.64 3.78 11.01
C ALA A 475 -15.62 3.80 12.18
N ASP A 476 -15.18 4.23 13.37
CA ASP A 476 -15.97 4.35 14.60
C ASP A 476 -16.65 5.71 14.78
N GLN A 477 -16.71 6.53 13.73
CA GLN A 477 -17.47 7.79 13.73
C GLN A 477 -18.92 7.59 13.28
N ILE A 478 -19.83 8.33 13.92
CA ILE A 478 -21.24 8.40 13.56
C ILE A 478 -21.53 9.79 13.02
N VAL A 479 -22.08 9.86 11.80
CA VAL A 479 -22.43 11.10 11.11
C VAL A 479 -23.91 11.43 11.28
N ARG A 480 -24.21 12.67 11.69
CA ARG A 480 -25.56 13.23 11.95
C ARG A 480 -25.95 14.40 11.04
N ALA A 481 -25.04 14.88 10.22
CA ALA A 481 -25.25 16.01 9.32
C ALA A 481 -25.00 15.61 7.86
N ASP A 482 -25.44 16.46 6.92
CA ASP A 482 -25.12 16.26 5.51
C ASP A 482 -23.64 16.54 5.25
N MET A 483 -22.90 15.50 4.87
CA MET A 483 -21.47 15.60 4.51
C MET A 483 -21.23 16.52 3.30
N GLY A 484 -22.28 16.84 2.54
CA GLY A 484 -22.24 17.87 1.49
C GLY A 484 -21.82 19.24 2.02
N GLU A 485 -22.22 19.61 3.24
CA GLU A 485 -21.83 20.87 3.87
C GLU A 485 -20.31 20.96 4.07
N LEU A 486 -19.69 19.87 4.51
CA LEU A 486 -18.24 19.81 4.68
C LEU A 486 -17.51 19.75 3.34
N TYR A 487 -18.07 19.01 2.37
CA TYR A 487 -17.48 18.85 1.05
C TYR A 487 -17.40 20.17 0.28
N ASP A 488 -18.41 21.02 0.41
CA ASP A 488 -18.50 22.30 -0.27
C ASP A 488 -17.87 23.46 0.52
N MET A 489 -17.39 23.21 1.75
CA MET A 489 -16.77 24.22 2.58
C MET A 489 -15.53 24.83 1.90
N ASP A 490 -15.47 26.17 1.91
CA ASP A 490 -14.30 26.91 1.46
C ASP A 490 -13.20 26.84 2.52
N ILE A 491 -12.14 26.10 2.20
CA ILE A 491 -10.96 25.90 3.04
C ILE A 491 -9.86 26.94 2.77
N LYS A 492 -10.19 28.04 2.07
CA LYS A 492 -9.32 29.22 1.85
C LYS A 492 -7.98 28.86 1.22
N GLY A 493 -8.01 27.99 0.20
CA GLY A 493 -6.83 27.54 -0.53
C GLY A 493 -5.86 26.64 0.28
N ARG A 494 -6.24 26.19 1.48
CA ARG A 494 -5.42 25.29 2.30
C ARG A 494 -5.56 23.84 1.81
N PRO A 495 -4.49 23.04 1.77
CA PRO A 495 -4.54 21.66 1.29
C PRO A 495 -5.24 20.69 2.27
N LEU A 496 -5.29 21.03 3.57
CA LEU A 496 -5.84 20.17 4.62
C LEU A 496 -6.83 20.96 5.49
N ALA A 497 -7.83 20.26 6.03
CA ALA A 497 -8.77 20.79 7.01
C ALA A 497 -8.98 19.79 8.14
N TYR A 498 -8.89 20.24 9.39
CA TYR A 498 -9.02 19.41 10.60
C TYR A 498 -9.91 20.09 11.64
N THR A 499 -10.66 19.29 12.38
CA THR A 499 -11.41 19.79 13.55
C THR A 499 -10.47 19.91 14.74
N PRO A 500 -10.45 21.06 15.45
CA PRO A 500 -9.62 21.24 16.63
C PRO A 500 -10.07 20.34 17.80
N PHE A 501 -9.15 20.15 18.74
CA PHE A 501 -9.38 19.38 19.96
C PHE A 501 -10.36 20.11 20.88
N CYS A 502 -11.33 19.38 21.45
CA CYS A 502 -12.29 19.95 22.41
C CYS A 502 -11.59 20.38 23.71
N ASP A 503 -11.86 21.60 24.16
CA ASP A 503 -11.28 22.20 25.37
C ASP A 503 -12.30 22.41 26.50
N ASN A 504 -13.55 21.98 26.32
CA ASN A 504 -14.68 22.34 27.18
C ASN A 504 -15.07 21.27 28.23
N ASN A 505 -14.39 20.12 28.28
CA ASN A 505 -14.49 19.19 29.42
C ASN A 505 -13.30 19.36 30.38
N LYS A 506 -13.54 20.06 31.50
CA LYS A 506 -12.50 20.40 32.50
C LYS A 506 -12.03 19.21 33.32
N ASP A 507 -12.84 18.17 33.46
CA ASP A 507 -12.48 16.97 34.24
C ASP A 507 -11.30 16.22 33.61
N MET A 508 -11.06 16.45 32.30
CA MET A 508 -9.96 15.85 31.55
C MET A 508 -8.72 16.73 31.40
N ASP A 509 -8.67 17.92 32.03
CA ASP A 509 -7.54 18.85 31.85
C ASP A 509 -6.19 18.21 32.20
N GLY A 510 -6.15 17.32 33.21
CA GLY A 510 -4.94 16.59 33.60
C GLY A 510 -4.39 15.60 32.57
N TYR A 511 -5.17 15.26 31.54
CA TYR A 511 -4.75 14.37 30.43
C TYR A 511 -4.44 15.16 29.14
N ARG A 512 -4.51 16.49 29.15
CA ARG A 512 -4.20 17.32 27.98
C ARG A 512 -2.69 17.55 27.86
N PHE A 513 -2.02 16.62 27.19
CA PHE A 513 -0.57 16.69 26.99
C PHE A 513 -0.14 17.68 25.91
N LEU A 514 -1.08 18.21 25.12
CA LEU A 514 -0.82 19.19 24.04
C LEU A 514 -0.33 20.55 24.58
N GLU A 515 -0.50 20.82 25.88
CA GLU A 515 -0.11 22.08 26.54
C GLU A 515 1.21 21.96 27.34
N GLY A 516 1.87 20.79 27.33
CA GLY A 516 3.13 20.54 28.03
C GLY A 516 4.31 20.19 27.09
N PRO A 517 5.57 20.28 27.55
CA PRO A 517 6.73 19.89 26.75
C PRO A 517 6.75 18.37 26.58
N SER A 518 6.30 17.86 25.43
CA SER A 518 6.23 16.43 25.14
C SER A 518 7.56 15.87 24.60
N THR A 519 7.90 14.67 25.07
CA THR A 519 9.10 13.93 24.69
C THR A 519 8.94 13.28 23.30
N ARG A 520 9.93 13.50 22.43
CA ARG A 520 9.98 13.15 20.99
C ARG A 520 10.02 11.64 20.67
N LYS A 521 8.99 10.83 20.99
CA LYS A 521 9.06 9.38 20.70
C LYS A 521 7.91 8.70 19.95
N ALA A 522 6.88 9.41 19.49
CA ALA A 522 5.91 8.82 18.58
C ALA A 522 5.49 9.83 17.52
N ILE A 523 5.54 9.43 16.25
CA ILE A 523 4.83 10.12 15.17
C ILE A 523 3.47 9.42 15.09
N SER A 524 2.45 9.97 15.75
CA SER A 524 1.05 9.61 15.48
C SER A 524 0.58 10.26 14.16
N TYR A 525 -0.46 9.71 13.53
CA TYR A 525 -1.13 10.35 12.39
C TYR A 525 -1.61 11.78 12.72
N GLN A 526 -1.87 12.06 13.99
CA GLN A 526 -2.26 13.40 14.46
C GLN A 526 -1.05 14.32 14.68
N ASP A 527 0.12 13.79 15.06
CA ASP A 527 1.30 14.59 15.40
C ASP A 527 1.98 15.18 14.16
N LEU A 528 1.99 14.45 13.05
CA LEU A 528 2.67 14.91 11.83
C LEU A 528 2.02 16.17 11.23
N PRO A 529 0.69 16.24 11.02
CA PRO A 529 0.04 17.48 10.60
C PRO A 529 0.25 18.62 11.61
N ASN A 530 0.14 18.34 12.91
CA ASN A 530 0.35 19.35 13.96
C ASN A 530 1.77 19.91 13.95
N TYR A 531 2.78 19.09 13.68
CA TYR A 531 4.17 19.54 13.52
C TYR A 531 4.36 20.32 12.21
N ALA A 532 3.78 19.84 11.11
CA ALA A 532 3.96 20.40 9.78
C ALA A 532 3.11 21.65 9.50
N GLN A 533 2.16 22.00 10.37
CA GLN A 533 1.17 23.08 10.13
C GLN A 533 1.77 24.46 9.81
N HIS A 534 3.01 24.72 10.25
CA HIS A 534 3.74 25.95 9.95
C HIS A 534 4.24 26.02 8.49
N THR A 535 4.46 24.86 7.87
CA THR A 535 4.92 24.73 6.48
C THR A 535 3.77 24.36 5.54
N VAL A 536 2.82 23.57 6.03
CA VAL A 536 1.62 23.10 5.31
C VAL A 536 0.39 23.65 6.03
N PRO A 537 -0.18 24.78 5.61
CA PRO A 537 -1.30 25.41 6.31
C PRO A 537 -2.51 24.49 6.45
N ILE A 538 -3.09 24.42 7.65
CA ILE A 538 -4.28 23.61 7.95
C ILE A 538 -5.48 24.53 8.19
N PHE A 539 -6.61 24.27 7.56
CA PHE A 539 -7.88 24.94 7.84
C PHE A 539 -8.53 24.35 9.10
N SER A 540 -8.83 25.19 10.09
CA SER A 540 -9.51 24.75 11.30
C SER A 540 -11.01 24.69 11.06
N LEU A 541 -11.59 23.49 11.13
CA LEU A 541 -13.02 23.27 10.98
C LEU A 541 -13.79 23.74 12.23
N PRO A 542 -15.08 24.11 12.08
CA PRO A 542 -15.95 24.38 13.23
C PRO A 542 -16.03 23.19 14.19
N GLN A 543 -16.02 23.45 15.50
CA GLN A 543 -16.01 22.40 16.54
C GLN A 543 -17.19 21.42 16.44
N GLU A 544 -18.33 21.85 15.91
CA GLU A 544 -19.50 20.99 15.67
C GLU A 544 -19.20 19.77 14.78
N TRP A 545 -18.14 19.80 13.96
CA TRP A 545 -17.72 18.68 13.11
C TRP A 545 -16.96 17.57 13.82
N LEU A 546 -16.76 17.66 15.14
CA LEU A 546 -16.22 16.56 15.94
C LEU A 546 -16.65 16.69 17.40
N TRP A 547 -17.33 15.67 17.90
CA TRP A 547 -17.64 15.52 19.31
C TRP A 547 -17.18 14.16 19.83
N CYS A 548 -16.58 14.12 21.02
CA CYS A 548 -16.16 12.91 21.70
C CYS A 548 -16.46 13.07 23.19
N GLU A 549 -16.99 12.02 23.82
CA GLU A 549 -17.47 12.08 25.21
C GLU A 549 -16.37 12.44 26.20
N SER A 550 -15.17 11.92 25.98
CA SER A 550 -14.03 12.18 26.87
C SER A 550 -13.70 13.67 26.90
N TRP A 551 -13.61 14.35 25.76
CA TRP A 551 -13.03 15.69 25.68
C TRP A 551 -14.07 16.81 25.54
N CYS A 552 -15.25 16.50 25.03
CA CYS A 552 -16.27 17.48 24.72
C CYS A 552 -17.38 17.48 25.78
N GLY A 553 -17.77 18.66 26.27
CA GLY A 553 -18.84 18.82 27.24
C GLY A 553 -20.20 18.36 26.69
N ASN A 554 -20.99 17.68 27.52
CA ASN A 554 -22.31 17.14 27.14
C ASN A 554 -23.29 18.18 26.58
N SER A 555 -23.17 19.45 26.96
CA SER A 555 -23.99 20.55 26.44
C SER A 555 -23.83 20.78 24.93
N THR A 556 -22.71 20.34 24.34
CA THR A 556 -22.42 20.50 22.90
C THR A 556 -22.85 19.31 22.04
N LYS A 557 -23.19 18.17 22.66
CA LYS A 557 -23.53 16.93 21.96
C LYS A 557 -24.74 17.05 21.02
N SER A 558 -25.71 17.88 21.36
CA SER A 558 -26.91 18.10 20.53
C SER A 558 -26.62 18.84 19.23
N LYS A 559 -25.51 19.57 19.16
CA LYS A 559 -25.05 20.30 17.96
C LYS A 559 -23.99 19.53 17.17
N ALA A 560 -23.59 18.35 17.65
CA ALA A 560 -22.54 17.56 17.02
C ALA A 560 -23.01 17.02 15.66
N LYS A 561 -22.26 17.35 14.61
CA LYS A 561 -22.43 16.84 13.24
C LYS A 561 -21.80 15.47 13.05
N THR A 562 -20.74 15.18 13.79
CA THR A 562 -20.15 13.84 13.87
C THR A 562 -19.80 13.53 15.33
N ILE A 563 -19.83 12.25 15.68
CA ILE A 563 -19.44 11.74 17.00
C ILE A 563 -18.35 10.71 16.82
N ASP A 564 -17.20 10.94 17.45
CA ASP A 564 -16.08 10.02 17.54
C ASP A 564 -16.12 9.23 18.85
N LEU A 565 -16.02 7.90 18.74
CA LEU A 565 -16.01 6.98 19.87
C LEU A 565 -14.58 6.85 20.44
N CYS A 566 -14.04 7.99 20.85
CA CYS A 566 -12.72 8.13 21.42
C CYS A 566 -12.51 7.27 22.67
N ASN A 567 -11.28 6.80 22.86
CA ASN A 567 -10.92 6.07 24.08
C ASN A 567 -10.98 6.99 25.30
N ASN A 568 -11.45 6.48 26.43
CA ASN A 568 -11.49 7.21 27.69
C ASN A 568 -10.24 6.88 28.53
N PRO A 569 -9.42 7.86 28.95
CA PRO A 569 -8.24 7.58 29.77
C PRO A 569 -8.58 7.18 31.21
N MET A 570 -9.78 7.51 31.70
CA MET A 570 -10.23 7.22 33.07
C MET A 570 -10.95 5.87 33.19
N THR A 571 -11.50 5.32 32.11
CA THR A 571 -12.27 4.07 32.12
C THR A 571 -11.80 3.13 31.02
N LYS A 572 -11.90 1.81 31.26
CA LYS A 572 -11.61 0.77 30.25
C LYS A 572 -12.90 0.16 29.71
N GLU A 573 -13.87 1.01 29.37
CA GLU A 573 -15.12 0.56 28.77
C GLU A 573 -14.86 0.06 27.33
N PRO A 574 -15.35 -1.12 26.95
CA PRO A 574 -15.29 -1.61 25.57
C PRO A 574 -16.01 -0.66 24.59
N LYS A 575 -15.55 -0.62 23.33
CA LYS A 575 -16.07 0.34 22.34
C LYS A 575 -17.53 0.07 21.99
N LEU A 576 -17.97 -1.18 21.89
CA LEU A 576 -19.38 -1.52 21.63
C LEU A 576 -20.28 -1.03 22.76
N GLN A 577 -19.86 -1.22 24.01
CA GLN A 577 -20.62 -0.74 25.18
C GLN A 577 -20.72 0.79 25.17
N GLY A 578 -19.60 1.47 24.92
CA GLY A 578 -19.56 2.92 24.77
C GLY A 578 -20.46 3.40 23.63
N ALA A 579 -20.43 2.75 22.48
CA ALA A 579 -21.25 3.12 21.32
C ALA A 579 -22.75 3.11 21.62
N ARG A 580 -23.25 2.02 22.23
CA ARG A 580 -24.66 1.85 22.61
C ARG A 580 -25.13 2.89 23.63
N ARG A 581 -24.24 3.30 24.54
CA ARG A 581 -24.52 4.28 25.59
C ARG A 581 -24.44 5.72 25.09
N ILE A 582 -23.43 6.03 24.28
CA ILE A 582 -23.13 7.39 23.82
C ILE A 582 -24.08 7.79 22.70
N VAL A 583 -24.43 6.90 21.77
CA VAL A 583 -25.20 7.25 20.57
C VAL A 583 -26.50 6.43 20.55
N PRO A 584 -27.65 7.02 20.95
CA PRO A 584 -28.92 6.28 21.05
C PRO A 584 -29.35 5.60 19.75
N GLU A 585 -29.10 6.25 18.61
CA GLU A 585 -29.40 5.73 17.27
C GLU A 585 -28.45 4.63 16.79
N TRP A 586 -27.34 4.38 17.50
CA TRP A 586 -26.35 3.36 17.10
C TRP A 586 -26.96 1.97 17.05
N ASN A 587 -27.82 1.61 18.02
CA ASN A 587 -28.51 0.32 18.05
C ASN A 587 -29.37 0.10 16.80
N HIS A 588 -29.96 1.17 16.25
CA HIS A 588 -30.77 1.09 15.04
C HIS A 588 -29.89 0.83 13.81
N PHE A 589 -28.79 1.57 13.66
CA PHE A 589 -27.86 1.34 12.55
C PHE A 589 -27.17 -0.02 12.63
N ASP A 590 -26.81 -0.46 13.83
CA ASP A 590 -26.21 -1.77 14.06
C ASP A 590 -27.17 -2.91 13.69
N ALA A 591 -28.43 -2.82 14.13
CA ALA A 591 -29.47 -3.79 13.76
C ALA A 591 -29.70 -3.82 12.24
N GLU A 592 -29.78 -2.65 11.60
CA GLU A 592 -29.94 -2.55 10.14
C GLU A 592 -28.73 -3.17 9.40
N ALA A 593 -27.50 -2.84 9.83
CA ALA A 593 -26.28 -3.39 9.24
C ALA A 593 -26.22 -4.91 9.37
N ARG A 594 -26.57 -5.46 10.54
CA ARG A 594 -26.62 -6.91 10.78
C ARG A 594 -27.70 -7.57 9.94
N GLN A 595 -28.89 -6.97 9.85
CA GLN A 595 -29.99 -7.50 9.06
C GLN A 595 -29.64 -7.60 7.58
N VAL A 596 -29.01 -6.56 7.03
CA VAL A 596 -28.54 -6.54 5.64
C VAL A 596 -27.42 -7.54 5.43
N THR A 597 -26.43 -7.58 6.34
CA THR A 597 -25.31 -8.54 6.25
C THR A 597 -25.82 -9.99 6.23
N ALA A 598 -26.73 -10.35 7.13
CA ALA A 598 -27.29 -11.69 7.19
C ALA A 598 -28.14 -12.02 5.94
N ARG A 599 -28.91 -11.06 5.41
CA ARG A 599 -29.63 -11.23 4.14
C ARG A 599 -28.70 -11.52 2.97
N ILE A 600 -27.58 -10.79 2.89
CA ILE A 600 -26.58 -10.94 1.82
C ILE A 600 -25.86 -12.29 1.93
N LEU A 601 -25.51 -12.70 3.15
CA LEU A 601 -24.79 -13.96 3.41
C LEU A 601 -25.72 -15.19 3.47
N GLY A 602 -27.03 -15.01 3.41
CA GLY A 602 -28.01 -16.10 3.50
C GLY A 602 -28.07 -16.76 4.88
N ILE A 603 -27.78 -16.00 5.94
CA ILE A 603 -27.77 -16.47 7.34
C ILE A 603 -29.15 -16.18 7.96
N GLU A 604 -29.74 -17.16 8.66
CA GLU A 604 -30.95 -16.95 9.46
C GLU A 604 -30.60 -16.18 10.75
N LEU A 605 -31.24 -15.04 10.97
CA LEU A 605 -31.07 -14.25 12.20
C LEU A 605 -31.92 -14.82 13.33
N GLU A 606 -31.38 -14.84 14.54
CA GLU A 606 -32.15 -15.21 15.73
C GLU A 606 -33.20 -14.14 16.08
N ALA A 607 -34.29 -14.56 16.72
CA ALA A 607 -35.48 -13.74 16.96
C ALA A 607 -35.25 -12.47 17.81
N GLN A 608 -34.10 -12.33 18.46
CA GLN A 608 -33.73 -11.14 19.25
C GLN A 608 -33.17 -9.98 18.39
N ASP A 609 -32.81 -10.22 17.13
CA ASP A 609 -32.20 -9.23 16.24
C ASP A 609 -33.21 -8.42 15.40
N VAL A 610 -34.50 -8.70 15.56
CA VAL A 610 -35.58 -8.04 14.82
C VAL A 610 -36.13 -6.87 15.66
N VAL A 611 -35.60 -5.65 15.44
CA VAL A 611 -36.19 -4.43 16.00
C VAL A 611 -37.36 -3.97 15.10
N PRO A 612 -38.54 -3.60 15.65
CA PRO A 612 -39.64 -3.05 14.85
C PRO A 612 -39.25 -1.72 14.20
N SER A 613 -39.78 -1.45 13.00
CA SER A 613 -39.48 -0.29 12.15
C SER A 613 -39.98 1.08 12.66
N SER A 614 -40.11 1.28 13.97
CA SER A 614 -40.63 2.52 14.58
C SER A 614 -39.80 2.93 15.81
N PRO A 615 -39.50 4.23 16.01
CA PRO A 615 -38.69 4.69 17.14
C PRO A 615 -39.41 4.46 18.47
N PRO A 616 -38.78 3.84 19.49
CA PRO A 616 -39.39 3.72 20.81
C PRO A 616 -39.24 5.04 21.60
N LYS A 617 -40.27 5.36 22.39
CA LYS A 617 -40.23 6.38 23.44
C LYS A 617 -39.25 5.98 24.56
N PRO A 618 -38.71 6.95 25.32
CA PRO A 618 -37.69 6.67 26.33
C PRO A 618 -38.32 6.05 27.58
N GLU A 619 -38.33 4.72 27.68
CA GLU A 619 -38.46 4.01 28.96
C GLU A 619 -37.44 2.86 29.05
N SER A 620 -36.93 2.69 30.27
CA SER A 620 -35.81 1.84 30.68
C SER A 620 -35.94 0.37 30.26
N LEU A 621 -34.89 -0.20 29.67
CA LEU A 621 -34.77 -1.64 29.39
C LEU A 621 -34.07 -2.38 30.54
N PRO A 622 -34.56 -3.58 30.95
CA PRO A 622 -33.84 -4.46 31.87
C PRO A 622 -32.72 -5.21 31.14
N GLY A 623 -31.61 -5.44 31.84
CA GLY A 623 -30.45 -6.17 31.34
C GLY A 623 -30.78 -7.65 31.09
N GLY A 624 -30.55 -8.10 29.86
CA GLY A 624 -30.51 -9.51 29.48
C GLY A 624 -29.20 -9.81 28.76
N ASN A 625 -28.57 -10.93 29.10
CA ASN A 625 -27.34 -11.41 28.48
C ASN A 625 -27.57 -11.65 26.98
N VAL A 626 -26.74 -11.01 26.15
CA VAL A 626 -26.68 -11.18 24.70
C VAL A 626 -25.71 -12.33 24.41
N GLU A 627 -26.12 -13.34 23.64
CA GLU A 627 -25.16 -14.28 23.06
C GLU A 627 -24.27 -13.53 22.06
N GLU A 628 -22.95 -13.52 22.33
CA GLU A 628 -21.96 -12.74 21.59
C GLU A 628 -21.75 -13.29 20.17
N ASP A 629 -22.14 -12.49 19.18
CA ASP A 629 -21.82 -12.71 17.76
C ASP A 629 -20.29 -12.71 17.52
N MET A 630 -19.83 -13.30 16.41
CA MET A 630 -18.38 -13.41 16.12
C MET A 630 -17.67 -12.04 16.03
N GLU A 631 -18.38 -10.97 15.65
CA GLU A 631 -17.82 -9.62 15.59
C GLU A 631 -17.62 -9.01 17.00
N SER A 632 -18.47 -9.39 17.97
CA SER A 632 -18.38 -8.98 19.38
C SER A 632 -17.37 -9.76 20.20
N ARG A 633 -17.07 -11.01 19.83
CA ARG A 633 -15.96 -11.80 20.42
C ARG A 633 -14.57 -11.31 20.02
N ALA A 634 -14.50 -10.34 19.10
CA ALA A 634 -13.25 -9.74 18.64
C ALA A 634 -12.82 -8.51 19.47
N GLU A 635 -13.62 -8.09 20.47
CA GLU A 635 -13.26 -7.01 21.42
C GLU A 635 -12.27 -7.43 22.51
#